data_AF-A0A522M7G2-F1
#
_entry.id   AF-A0A522M7G2-F1
#
_cell.length_a   1.000
_cell.length_b   1.000
_cell.length_c   1.000
_cell.angle_alpha   90.00
_cell.angle_beta   90.00
_cell.angle_gamma   90.00
#
_symmetry.space_group_name_H-M   'P 1'
#
loop_
_entity.id
_entity.type
_entity.pdbx_description
1 polymer ?
#
loop_
_entity_poly.entity_id
_entity_poly.type
_entity_poly.pdbx_seq_one_letter_code
_entity_poly.pdbx_strand_id
1 'polypeptide(L)' 'MQKYTILVALGALCLLGTSGAWAHGGGLDSYGCHHNRKAGGYHCHRGPLAGQHFDSKAEMLRQLNATDGSTRKNVAPKKK' A
#
# COMPACT_ATOMS: atom_id res chain seq x y z
N MET A 1 14.69 21.11 -46.52
CA MET A 1 14.15 21.54 -45.20
C MET A 1 12.92 20.73 -44.77
N GLN A 2 11.92 20.53 -45.65
CA GLN A 2 10.67 19.78 -45.39
C GLN A 2 10.81 18.40 -44.69
N LYS A 3 11.85 17.63 -45.06
CA LYS A 3 12.12 16.28 -44.55
C LYS A 3 12.46 16.25 -43.06
N TYR A 4 13.08 17.29 -42.53
CA TYR A 4 13.36 17.40 -41.10
C TYR A 4 12.14 17.93 -40.33
N THR A 5 11.28 18.71 -40.97
CA THR A 5 10.04 19.22 -40.37
C THR A 5 9.07 18.09 -40.02
N ILE A 6 8.94 17.08 -40.89
CA ILE A 6 8.11 15.89 -40.63
C ILE A 6 8.68 15.07 -39.46
N LEU A 7 10.01 14.93 -39.40
CA LEU A 7 10.69 14.21 -38.31
C LEU A 7 10.54 14.95 -36.97
N VAL A 8 10.64 16.28 -36.97
CA VAL A 8 10.44 17.11 -35.77
C VAL A 8 8.98 17.06 -35.31
N ALA A 9 8.02 17.11 -36.24
CA ALA A 9 6.59 17.04 -35.90
C ALA A 9 6.19 15.67 -35.33
N LEU A 10 6.69 14.57 -35.91
CA LEU A 10 6.47 13.21 -35.38
C LEU A 10 7.14 13.02 -34.01
N GLY A 11 8.35 13.55 -33.84
CA GLY A 11 9.04 13.54 -32.55
C GLY A 11 8.25 14.28 -31.47
N ALA A 12 7.74 15.48 -31.78
CA ALA A 12 6.95 16.28 -30.84
C ALA A 12 5.64 15.59 -30.42
N LEU A 13 4.98 14.88 -31.34
CA LEU A 13 3.72 14.16 -31.05
C LEU A 13 3.89 13.04 -30.01
N CYS A 14 5.03 12.32 -30.03
CA CYS A 14 5.32 11.26 -29.06
C CYS A 14 5.50 11.76 -27.62
N LEU A 15 5.91 13.02 -27.41
CA LEU A 15 6.12 13.57 -26.06
C LEU A 15 4.81 13.95 -25.35
N LEU A 16 3.70 14.10 -26.06
CA LEU A 16 2.40 14.47 -25.47
C LEU A 16 1.65 13.30 -24.81
N GLY A 17 2.17 12.07 -24.92
CA GLY A 17 1.45 10.84 -24.53
C GLY A 17 1.77 10.23 -23.17
N THR A 18 2.54 10.89 -22.30
CA THR A 18 2.89 10.32 -20.98
C THR A 18 1.73 10.44 -20.00
N SER A 19 0.85 9.43 -20.01
CA SER A 19 -0.21 9.29 -19.02
C SER A 19 0.39 8.73 -17.74
N GLY A 20 0.20 9.43 -16.61
CA GLY A 20 0.71 8.97 -15.31
C GLY A 20 0.11 7.63 -14.91
N ALA A 21 0.92 6.58 -14.85
CA ALA A 21 0.48 5.28 -14.34
C ALA A 21 0.38 5.36 -12.81
N TRP A 22 -0.81 5.11 -12.27
CA TRP A 22 -1.03 5.07 -10.82
C TRP A 22 -0.61 3.71 -10.30
N ALA A 23 0.35 3.68 -9.38
CA ALA A 23 0.76 2.43 -8.74
C ALA A 23 -0.43 1.88 -7.93
N HIS A 24 -1.03 0.81 -8.43
CA HIS A 24 -2.05 0.04 -7.71
C HIS A 24 -1.34 -0.63 -6.53
N GLY A 25 -1.86 -0.47 -5.32
CA GLY A 25 -1.40 -1.27 -4.19
C GLY A 25 -1.60 -2.76 -4.51
N GLY A 26 -0.58 -3.59 -4.26
CA GLY A 26 -0.72 -5.04 -4.37
C GLY A 26 -1.87 -5.57 -3.50
N GLY A 27 -2.33 -6.79 -3.78
CA GLY A 27 -3.44 -7.40 -3.04
C GLY A 27 -3.14 -7.51 -1.55
N LEU A 28 -3.92 -6.82 -0.73
CA LEU A 28 -3.96 -6.98 0.73
C LEU A 28 -5.05 -8.01 1.09
N ASP A 29 -4.87 -8.72 2.19
CA ASP A 29 -5.90 -9.59 2.73
C ASP A 29 -6.93 -8.81 3.57
N SER A 30 -7.88 -9.53 4.19
CA SER A 30 -8.95 -8.95 5.00
C SER A 30 -8.47 -8.14 6.21
N TYR A 31 -7.24 -8.34 6.65
CA TYR A 31 -6.63 -7.57 7.75
C TYR A 31 -5.92 -6.31 7.25
N GLY A 32 -5.87 -6.09 5.94
CA GLY A 32 -5.13 -4.97 5.36
C GLY A 32 -3.63 -5.23 5.23
N CYS A 33 -3.22 -6.50 5.23
CA CYS A 33 -1.80 -6.91 5.23
C CYS A 33 -1.49 -7.86 4.06
N HIS A 34 -0.22 -8.08 3.74
CA HIS A 34 0.21 -9.01 2.69
C HIS A 34 1.42 -9.85 3.12
N HIS A 35 1.55 -11.05 2.53
CA HIS A 35 2.72 -11.90 2.72
C HIS A 35 3.80 -11.57 1.71
N ASN A 36 5.03 -11.38 2.17
CA ASN A 36 6.19 -11.28 1.29
C ASN A 36 6.73 -12.69 1.01
N ARG A 37 6.41 -13.25 -0.16
CA ARG A 37 6.80 -14.63 -0.52
C ARG A 37 8.30 -14.81 -0.76
N LYS A 38 9.06 -13.72 -0.99
CA LYS A 38 10.51 -13.81 -1.28
C LYS A 38 11.34 -13.76 -0.01
N ALA A 39 11.08 -12.79 0.86
CA ALA A 39 11.85 -12.60 2.10
C ALA A 39 11.21 -13.29 3.32
N GLY A 40 9.98 -13.80 3.19
CA GLY A 40 9.15 -14.15 4.33
C GLY A 40 8.54 -12.91 4.98
N GLY A 41 7.70 -13.12 5.99
CA GLY A 41 7.07 -12.04 6.73
C GLY A 41 5.73 -11.55 6.19
N TYR A 42 5.13 -10.64 6.94
CA TYR A 42 3.75 -10.20 6.80
C TYR A 42 3.60 -8.73 7.14
N HIS A 43 3.27 -7.91 6.13
CA HIS A 43 3.32 -6.45 6.21
C HIS A 43 1.92 -5.85 6.12
N CYS A 44 1.58 -4.98 7.06
CA CYS A 44 0.28 -4.33 7.13
C CYS A 44 0.31 -2.92 6.54
N HIS A 45 -0.63 -2.61 5.65
CA HIS A 45 -0.78 -1.30 5.01
C HIS A 45 -2.04 -0.55 5.45
N ARG A 46 -3.03 -1.26 6.00
CA ARG A 46 -4.31 -0.69 6.45
C ARG A 46 -4.69 -1.24 7.81
N GLY A 47 -5.60 -0.56 8.51
CA GLY A 47 -6.11 -0.98 9.81
C GLY A 47 -5.21 -0.56 10.99
N PRO A 48 -5.48 -1.07 12.20
CA PRO A 48 -4.82 -0.64 13.44
C PRO A 48 -3.32 -0.96 13.48
N LEU A 49 -2.86 -1.88 12.64
CA LEU A 49 -1.46 -2.29 12.54
C LEU A 49 -0.80 -1.75 11.26
N ALA A 50 -1.37 -0.75 10.59
CA ALA A 50 -0.79 -0.15 9.38
C ALA A 50 0.66 0.35 9.64
N GLY A 51 1.57 0.00 8.73
CA GLY A 51 3.00 0.30 8.84
C GLY A 51 3.82 -0.73 9.63
N GLN A 52 3.17 -1.69 10.29
CA GLN A 52 3.85 -2.75 11.03
C GLN A 52 4.19 -3.95 10.15
N HIS A 53 5.22 -4.68 10.56
CA HIS A 53 5.67 -5.93 9.96
C HIS A 53 5.78 -7.00 11.04
N PHE A 54 5.42 -8.23 10.67
CA PHE A 54 5.43 -9.40 11.52
C PHE A 54 6.12 -10.55 10.80
N ASP A 55 6.71 -11.48 11.55
CA ASP A 55 7.30 -12.69 11.01
C ASP A 55 6.24 -13.60 10.38
N SER A 56 4.99 -13.53 10.88
CA SER A 56 3.86 -14.28 10.33
C SER A 56 2.51 -13.63 10.60
N LYS A 57 1.49 -14.06 9.85
CA LYS A 57 0.09 -13.72 10.13
C LYS A 57 -0.36 -14.13 11.55
N ALA A 58 0.15 -15.24 12.07
CA ALA A 58 -0.21 -15.71 13.41
C ALA A 58 0.30 -14.76 14.50
N GLU A 59 1.51 -14.21 14.33
CA GLU A 59 2.07 -13.20 15.22
C GLU A 59 1.27 -11.89 15.14
N MET A 60 0.95 -11.42 13.93
CA MET A 60 0.06 -10.27 13.73
C MET A 60 -1.26 -10.45 14.48
N LEU A 61 -1.91 -11.62 14.39
CA LEU A 61 -3.17 -11.90 15.08
C LEU A 61 -3.03 -11.84 16.61
N ARG A 62 -1.91 -12.31 17.17
CA ARG A 62 -1.63 -12.17 18.61
C ARG A 62 -1.53 -10.70 19.01
N GLN A 63 -0.82 -9.91 18.21
CA GLN A 63 -0.67 -8.47 18.45
C GLN A 63 -2.00 -7.74 18.29
N LEU A 64 -2.81 -8.07 17.29
CA LEU A 64 -4.12 -7.47 17.07
C LEU A 64 -5.04 -7.68 18.27
N ASN A 65 -5.12 -8.93 18.75
CA ASN A 65 -5.91 -9.28 19.94
C ASN A 65 -5.40 -8.55 21.20
N ALA A 66 -4.08 -8.34 21.34
CA ALA A 66 -3.52 -7.56 22.43
C ALA A 66 -3.84 -6.05 22.31
N THR A 67 -3.91 -5.54 21.07
CA THR A 67 -4.18 -4.13 20.77
C THR A 67 -5.66 -3.80 21.03
N ASP A 68 -6.58 -4.71 20.75
CA ASP A 68 -8.01 -4.57 21.12
C ASP A 68 -8.17 -4.45 22.66
N GLY A 69 -7.33 -5.16 23.41
CA GLY A 69 -7.25 -5.04 24.86
C GLY A 69 -6.63 -3.73 25.36
N SER A 70 -5.62 -3.20 24.65
CA SER A 70 -4.96 -1.93 24.99
C SER A 70 -5.80 -0.71 24.62
N THR A 71 -6.51 -0.76 23.50
CA THR A 71 -7.44 0.29 23.05
C THR A 71 -8.60 0.43 24.04
N ARG A 72 -9.10 -0.67 24.61
CA ARG A 72 -10.08 -0.63 25.73
C ARG A 72 -9.56 0.07 26.99
N LYS A 73 -8.26 -0.03 27.29
CA LYS A 73 -7.67 0.63 28.48
C LYS A 73 -7.46 2.13 28.29
N ASN A 74 -7.24 2.58 27.06
CA ASN A 74 -7.01 3.98 26.73
C ASN A 74 -8.27 4.73 26.25
N VAL A 75 -9.38 4.04 25.99
CA VAL A 75 -10.68 4.65 25.74
C VAL A 75 -11.39 4.84 27.09
N ALA A 76 -11.21 6.03 27.68
CA ALA A 76 -12.10 6.46 28.76
C ALA A 76 -13.56 6.35 28.27
N PRO A 77 -14.48 5.81 29.09
CA PRO A 77 -15.86 5.61 28.68
C PRO A 77 -16.46 6.98 28.33
N LYS A 78 -16.88 7.18 27.08
CA LYS A 78 -17.69 8.34 26.71
C LYS A 78 -18.99 8.25 27.50
N LYS A 79 -19.10 9.07 28.56
CA LYS A 79 -20.35 9.28 29.27
C LYS A 79 -21.38 9.79 28.25
N LYS A 80 -22.52 9.11 28.20
CA LYS A 80 -23.68 9.48 27.39
C LYS A 80 -24.18 10.87 27.79
#